data_AF-A0A7G6YJD3-F1
#
_entry.id   AF-A0A7G6YJD3-F1
#
_cell.length_a   1.000
_cell.length_b   1.000
_cell.length_c   1.000
_cell.angle_alpha   90.00
_cell.angle_beta   90.00
_cell.angle_gamma   90.00
#
_symmetry.space_group_name_H-M   'P 1'
#
loop_
_entity.id
_entity.type
_entity.pdbx_description
1 polymer ?
#
loop_
_entity_poly.entity_id
_entity_poly.type
_entity_poly.pdbx_seq_one_letter_code
_entity_poly.pdbx_strand_id
1 'polypeptide(L)'
;MLPNPPITVYTADRAVRPLLAFVELLAMQLHQPVQLLPLSALPPPDRHQRQQKKTELLALRGELAQVRYLLAQAETRPHDYPRYLVLLREDEQRYQQAIARLEQQLAEL
;
A
#
# COMPACT_ATOMS: atom_id res chain seq x y z
N MET A 1 17.05 23.07 -2.68
CA MET A 1 16.99 22.02 -1.66
C MET A 1 15.65 22.14 -0.97
N LEU A 2 14.77 21.13 -1.10
CA LEU A 2 13.54 21.08 -0.31
C LEU A 2 13.94 20.81 1.15
N PRO A 3 13.38 21.53 2.14
CA PRO A 3 13.66 21.25 3.53
C PRO A 3 13.22 19.82 3.85
N ASN A 4 14.07 19.05 4.54
CA ASN A 4 13.68 17.74 5.05
C ASN A 4 12.45 17.91 5.96
N PRO A 5 11.39 17.10 5.76
CA PRO A 5 10.19 17.20 6.59
C PRO A 5 10.52 16.87 8.06
N PRO A 6 9.86 17.52 9.04
CA PRO A 6 10.06 17.20 10.44
C PRO A 6 9.56 15.79 10.78
N ILE A 7 10.31 15.09 11.63
CA ILE A 7 9.91 13.78 12.16
C ILE A 7 8.82 14.01 13.20
N THR A 8 7.65 13.39 13.04
CA THR A 8 6.54 13.56 13.98
C THR A 8 6.47 12.38 14.95
N VAL A 9 6.52 12.66 16.26
CA VAL A 9 6.38 11.67 17.34
C VAL A 9 5.08 11.93 18.07
N TYR A 10 4.24 10.90 18.17
CA TYR A 10 2.96 10.99 18.87
C TYR A 10 3.09 10.50 20.32
N THR A 11 2.48 11.21 21.27
CA THR A 11 2.48 10.86 22.69
C THR A 11 1.10 10.90 23.33
N ALA A 12 0.84 9.96 24.25
CA ALA A 12 -0.35 9.97 25.10
C ALA A 12 -0.29 11.08 26.17
N ASP A 13 0.92 11.48 26.57
CA ASP A 13 1.14 12.45 27.64
C ASP A 13 2.30 13.40 27.27
N ARG A 14 1.99 14.70 27.19
CA ARG A 14 2.97 15.76 26.86
C ARG A 14 3.84 16.14 28.07
N ALA A 15 3.49 15.73 29.29
CA ALA A 15 4.18 16.13 30.51
C ALA A 15 5.35 15.19 30.89
N VAL A 16 5.57 14.12 30.14
CA VAL A 16 6.60 13.11 30.42
C VAL A 16 7.99 13.69 30.07
N ARG A 17 8.67 14.27 31.07
CA ARG A 17 10.05 14.81 30.94
C ARG A 17 11.04 13.85 30.22
N PRO A 18 11.03 12.53 30.46
CA PRO A 18 11.87 11.59 29.72
C PRO A 18 11.66 11.60 28.19
N LEU A 19 10.44 11.87 27.75
CA LEU A 19 10.09 11.86 26.33
C LEU A 19 10.65 13.09 25.61
N LEU A 20 10.66 14.25 26.26
CA LEU A 20 11.26 15.47 25.72
C LEU A 20 12.78 15.31 25.51
N ALA A 21 13.47 14.73 26.49
CA ALA A 21 14.90 14.43 26.38
C ALA A 21 15.20 13.44 25.25
N PHE A 22 14.35 12.42 25.06
CA PHE A 22 14.47 11.47 23.94
C PHE A 22 14.31 12.16 22.58
N VAL A 23 13.35 13.08 22.47
CA VAL A 23 13.06 13.83 21.24
C VAL A 23 14.19 14.78 20.86
N GLU A 24 14.80 15.43 21.85
CA GLU A 24 16.02 16.23 21.66
C GLU A 24 17.19 15.37 21.15
N LEU A 25 17.41 14.21 21.77
CA LEU A 25 18.44 13.25 21.33
C LEU A 25 18.23 12.79 19.88
N LEU A 26 16.98 12.49 19.53
CA LEU A 26 16.58 12.00 18.22
C LEU A 26 16.76 13.08 17.14
N ALA A 27 16.45 14.34 17.48
CA ALA A 27 16.69 15.49 16.61
C ALA A 27 18.20 15.70 16.36
N MET A 28 19.03 15.56 17.40
CA MET A 28 20.49 15.67 17.28
C MET A 28 21.10 14.55 16.45
N GLN A 29 20.65 13.30 16.62
CA GLN A 29 21.18 12.16 15.86
C GLN A 29 20.81 12.22 14.37
N LEU A 30 19.54 12.50 14.08
CA LEU A 30 19.02 12.46 12.71
C LEU A 30 19.21 13.78 11.94
N HIS A 31 19.73 14.82 12.60
CA HIS A 31 19.93 16.16 12.02
C HIS A 31 18.64 16.70 11.38
N GLN A 32 17.50 16.41 12.02
CA GLN A 32 16.17 16.75 11.54
C GLN A 32 15.32 17.29 12.69
N PRO A 33 14.45 18.29 12.44
CA PRO A 33 13.51 18.75 13.46
C PRO A 33 12.53 17.64 13.83
N VAL A 34 12.34 17.42 15.13
CA VAL A 34 11.36 16.45 15.65
C VAL A 34 10.19 17.21 16.28
N GLN A 35 8.98 16.96 15.81
CA GLN A 35 7.76 17.56 16.32
C GLN A 35 7.02 16.57 17.23
N LEU A 36 6.63 17.05 18.42
CA LEU A 36 5.85 16.26 19.36
C LEU A 36 4.36 16.60 19.24
N LEU A 37 3.54 15.60 18.90
CA LEU A 37 2.09 15.74 18.78
C LEU A 37 1.35 14.83 19.79
N PRO A 38 0.17 15.22 20.28
CA PRO A 38 -0.64 14.39 21.15
C PRO A 38 -1.31 13.29 20.31
N LEU A 39 -1.69 12.16 20.92
CA LEU A 39 -2.45 11.11 20.23
C LEU A 39 -3.76 11.62 19.62
N SER A 40 -4.36 12.68 20.16
CA SER A 40 -5.55 13.32 19.58
C SER A 40 -5.31 13.98 18.22
N ALA A 41 -4.04 14.18 17.84
CA ALA A 41 -3.65 14.70 16.53
C ALA A 41 -3.21 13.58 15.55
N LEU A 42 -3.33 12.30 15.95
CA LEU A 42 -3.16 11.20 14.99
C LEU A 42 -4.19 11.39 13.86
N PRO A 43 -3.78 11.32 12.59
CA PRO A 43 -4.73 11.25 11.50
C PRO A 43 -5.68 10.08 11.76
N PRO A 44 -7.00 10.25 11.52
CA PRO A 44 -7.93 9.15 11.68
C PRO A 44 -7.49 7.99 10.78
N PRO A 45 -7.53 6.74 11.26
CA PRO A 45 -7.25 5.60 10.39
C PRO A 45 -8.24 5.65 9.23
N ASP A 46 -7.73 5.64 8.00
CA ASP A 46 -8.52 5.85 6.79
C ASP A 46 -9.33 4.58 6.44
N ARG A 47 -10.23 4.19 7.36
CA ARG A 47 -10.95 2.91 7.36
C ARG A 47 -11.76 2.71 6.09
N HIS A 48 -12.38 3.78 5.59
CA HIS A 48 -13.15 3.74 4.35
C HIS A 48 -12.25 3.51 3.13
N GLN A 49 -11.15 4.25 3.03
CA GLN A 49 -10.19 4.09 1.93
C GLN A 49 -9.55 2.69 1.94
N ARG A 50 -9.17 2.19 3.12
CA ARG A 50 -8.62 0.85 3.30
C ARG A 50 -9.65 -0.23 2.95
N GLN A 51 -10.91 -0.05 3.31
CA GLN A 51 -11.98 -1.00 2.98
C GLN A 51 -12.27 -1.00 1.47
N GLN A 52 -12.36 0.18 0.84
CA GLN A 52 -12.54 0.32 -0.61
C GLN A 52 -11.43 -0.39 -1.38
N LYS A 53 -10.16 -0.14 -1.03
CA LYS A 53 -9.00 -0.80 -1.65
C LYS A 53 -9.00 -2.32 -1.44
N LYS A 54 -9.44 -2.81 -0.28
CA LYS A 54 -9.61 -4.26 -0.04
C LYS A 54 -10.70 -4.87 -0.93
N THR A 55 -11.82 -4.18 -1.10
CA THR A 55 -12.89 -4.64 -1.99
C THR A 55 -12.44 -4.67 -3.45
N GLU A 56 -11.72 -3.64 -3.90
CA GLU A 56 -11.14 -3.56 -5.24
C GLU A 56 -10.12 -4.70 -5.47
N LEU A 57 -9.26 -4.97 -4.49
CA LEU A 57 -8.31 -6.08 -4.54
C LEU A 57 -9.01 -7.44 -4.66
N LEU A 58 -10.12 -7.66 -3.94
CA LEU A 58 -10.90 -8.89 -4.06
C LEU A 58 -11.51 -9.05 -5.45
N ALA A 59 -12.03 -7.97 -6.04
CA ALA A 59 -12.57 -7.99 -7.38
C ALA A 59 -11.49 -8.36 -8.42
N LEU A 60 -10.34 -7.68 -8.38
CA LEU A 60 -9.22 -7.95 -9.30
C LEU A 60 -8.68 -9.38 -9.16
N ARG A 61 -8.63 -9.94 -7.94
CA ARG A 61 -8.24 -11.33 -7.73
C ARG A 61 -9.24 -12.30 -8.34
N GLY A 62 -10.54 -11.97 -8.31
CA GLY A 62 -11.59 -12.73 -9.00
C GLY A 62 -11.41 -12.72 -10.51
N GLU A 63 -11.16 -11.55 -11.10
CA GLU A 63 -10.90 -11.40 -12.54
C GLU A 63 -9.64 -12.16 -12.96
N LEU A 64 -8.55 -12.06 -12.19
CA LEU A 64 -7.32 -12.80 -12.43
C LEU A 64 -7.55 -14.31 -12.39
N ALA A 65 -8.34 -14.81 -11.44
CA ALA A 65 -8.67 -16.24 -11.35
C ALA A 65 -9.46 -16.71 -12.59
N GLN A 66 -10.39 -15.88 -13.07
CA GLN A 66 -11.15 -16.17 -14.28
C GLN A 66 -10.26 -16.19 -15.54
N VAL A 67 -9.37 -15.21 -15.69
CA VAL A 67 -8.40 -15.19 -16.81
C VAL A 67 -7.49 -16.41 -16.78
N ARG A 68 -6.98 -16.78 -15.60
CA ARG A 68 -6.15 -18.00 -15.44
C ARG A 68 -6.90 -19.27 -15.79
N TYR A 69 -8.18 -19.36 -15.42
CA TYR A 69 -9.04 -20.47 -15.83
C TYR A 69 -9.18 -20.54 -17.36
N LEU A 70 -9.44 -19.41 -18.02
CA LEU A 70 -9.56 -19.34 -19.48
C LEU A 70 -8.23 -19.67 -20.18
N LEU A 71 -7.10 -19.21 -19.64
CA LEU A 71 -5.76 -19.59 -20.13
C LEU A 71 -5.55 -21.09 -20.05
N ALA A 72 -5.83 -21.71 -18.90
CA ALA A 72 -5.66 -23.15 -18.73
C ALA A 72 -6.51 -23.94 -19.75
N GLN A 73 -7.73 -23.48 -20.06
CA GLN A 73 -8.56 -24.10 -21.10
C GLN A 73 -7.98 -23.88 -22.51
N ALA A 74 -7.61 -22.64 -22.85
CA ALA A 74 -7.12 -22.28 -24.18
C ALA A 74 -5.75 -22.93 -24.50
N GLU A 75 -4.90 -23.15 -23.50
CA GLU A 75 -3.60 -23.80 -23.66
C GLU A 75 -3.72 -25.30 -23.99
N THR A 76 -4.85 -25.95 -23.70
CA THR A 76 -5.10 -27.33 -24.17
C THR A 76 -5.33 -27.42 -25.67
N ARG A 77 -5.72 -26.32 -26.32
CA ARG A 77 -5.97 -26.25 -27.77
C ARG A 77 -5.42 -24.94 -28.36
N PRO A 78 -4.09 -24.77 -28.37
CA PRO A 78 -3.47 -23.48 -28.67
C PRO A 78 -3.65 -23.06 -30.14
N HIS A 79 -3.87 -24.01 -31.05
CA HIS A 79 -4.07 -23.74 -32.47
C HIS A 79 -5.46 -23.20 -32.79
N ASP A 80 -6.45 -23.46 -31.93
CA ASP A 80 -7.83 -23.00 -32.11
C ASP A 80 -7.99 -21.52 -31.69
N TYR A 81 -7.14 -21.04 -30.77
CA TYR A 81 -7.29 -19.74 -30.11
C TYR A 81 -6.00 -18.90 -29.97
N PRO A 82 -5.14 -18.80 -31.00
CA PRO A 82 -3.83 -18.15 -30.85
C PRO A 82 -3.91 -16.67 -30.45
N ARG A 83 -4.89 -15.92 -30.98
CA ARG A 83 -5.09 -14.51 -30.63
C ARG A 83 -5.62 -14.30 -29.21
N TYR A 84 -6.50 -15.20 -28.74
CA TYR A 84 -7.05 -15.11 -27.40
C TYR A 84 -6.02 -15.47 -26.33
N LEU A 85 -5.10 -16.40 -26.60
CA LEU A 85 -3.98 -16.68 -25.70
C LEU A 85 -3.10 -15.46 -25.45
N VAL A 86 -2.82 -14.66 -26.48
CA VAL A 86 -2.05 -13.42 -26.33
C VAL A 86 -2.81 -12.43 -25.45
N LEU A 87 -4.08 -12.17 -25.77
CA LEU A 87 -4.92 -11.24 -25.01
C LEU A 87 -5.08 -11.65 -23.54
N LEU A 88 -5.33 -12.94 -23.28
CA LEU A 88 -5.47 -13.46 -21.93
C LEU A 88 -4.16 -13.35 -21.12
N ARG A 89 -2.99 -13.53 -21.76
CA ARG A 89 -1.69 -13.32 -21.10
C ARG A 89 -1.44 -11.85 -20.79
N GLU A 90 -1.80 -10.95 -21.71
CA GLU A 90 -1.72 -9.51 -21.47
C GLU A 90 -2.62 -9.07 -20.32
N ASP A 91 -3.86 -9.58 -20.27
CA ASP A 91 -4.80 -9.30 -19.19
C ASP A 91 -4.32 -9.91 -17.86
N GLU A 92 -3.76 -11.13 -17.87
CA GLU A 92 -3.15 -11.73 -16.68
C GLU A 92 -2.06 -10.82 -16.10
N GLN A 93 -1.14 -10.36 -16.95
CA GLN A 93 -0.05 -9.47 -16.54
C GLN A 93 -0.57 -8.14 -16.01
N ARG A 94 -1.60 -7.57 -16.67
CA ARG A 94 -2.23 -6.31 -16.25
C ARG A 94 -2.86 -6.44 -14.86
N TYR A 95 -3.61 -7.50 -14.60
CA TYR A 95 -4.24 -7.73 -13.30
C TYR A 95 -3.20 -8.00 -12.21
N GLN A 96 -2.15 -8.78 -12.49
CA GLN A 96 -1.07 -9.01 -11.53
C GLN A 96 -0.38 -7.70 -11.13
N GLN A 97 -0.09 -6.81 -12.09
CA GLN A 97 0.50 -5.50 -11.80
C GLN A 97 -0.44 -4.60 -10.99
N ALA A 98 -1.73 -4.59 -11.32
CA ALA A 98 -2.74 -3.82 -10.59
C ALA A 98 -2.86 -4.29 -9.13
N ILE A 99 -2.90 -5.61 -8.91
CA ILE A 99 -2.94 -6.21 -7.57
C ILE A 99 -1.69 -5.81 -6.76
N ALA A 100 -0.49 -5.97 -7.33
CA ALA A 100 0.75 -5.63 -6.63
C ALA A 100 0.79 -4.15 -6.21
N ARG A 101 0.32 -3.24 -7.08
CA ARG A 101 0.23 -1.80 -6.75
C ARG A 101 -0.77 -1.54 -5.61
N LEU A 102 -1.94 -2.18 -5.63
CA LEU A 102 -2.94 -2.03 -4.58
C LEU A 102 -2.47 -2.62 -3.23
N GLU A 103 -1.72 -3.73 -3.26
CA GLU A 103 -1.12 -4.31 -2.06
C GLU A 103 -0.07 -3.39 -1.43
N GLN A 104 0.78 -2.75 -2.25
CA GLN A 104 1.72 -1.73 -1.78
C GLN A 104 0.98 -0.54 -1.14
N GLN A 105 -0.03 0.00 -1.81
CA GLN A 105 -0.83 1.11 -1.26
C GLN A 105 -1.55 0.72 0.03
N LEU A 106 -1.98 -0.53 0.18
CA LEU A 106 -2.60 -1.02 1.42
C LEU A 106 -1.59 -1.24 2.56
N ALA A 107 -0.31 -1.45 2.25
CA ALA A 107 0.75 -1.55 3.23
C ALA A 107 1.21 -0.16 3.72
N GLU A 108 1.06 0.86 2.88
CA GLU A 108 1.38 2.26 3.18
C GLU A 108 0.26 2.98 3.97
N LEU A 109 -0.92 2.35 4.14
CA LEU A 109 -2.11 2.85 4.88
C LEU A 109 -2.30 2.24 6.27
#